data_AF-A0A3D9HGT2-F1
#
_entry.id   AF-A0A3D9HGT2-F1
#
_cell.length_a   1.000
_cell.length_b   1.000
_cell.length_c   1.000
_cell.angle_alpha   90.00
_cell.angle_beta   90.00
_cell.angle_gamma   90.00
#
_symmetry.space_group_name_H-M   'P 1'
#
loop_
_entity.id
_entity.type
_entity.pdbx_description
1 polymer ?
#
loop_
_entity_poly.entity_id
_entity_poly.type
_entity_poly.pdbx_seq_one_letter_code
_entity_poly.pdbx_strand_id
1 'polypeptide(L)'
;MAGYSRSGLDVASAYPGWTNVATAPYPSDTHGGRFVNNYVNAVGAAAYQKYENIGTAPVGTVTAKDSFLVKPSGKTSVGPLFVMEKMAAGFNGDTGDWKYTMIMPNGSVVGVTNGKGAKNVAFCADCHNAAEDQDRLFFLPEEFRK
;
A
#
# COMPACT_ATOMS: atom_id res chain seq x y z
N MET A 1 17.90 -11.76 -1.04
CA MET A 1 16.93 -10.72 -0.64
C MET A 1 17.00 -10.54 0.86
N ALA A 2 17.30 -9.35 1.37
CA ALA A 2 17.05 -9.08 2.79
C ALA A 2 16.90 -7.57 3.03
N GLY A 3 15.82 -7.00 2.47
CA GLY A 3 15.28 -5.67 2.79
C GLY A 3 14.00 -5.82 3.61
N TYR A 4 12.85 -5.45 3.05
CA TYR A 4 11.53 -5.61 3.67
C TYR A 4 11.24 -7.05 4.14
N SER A 5 11.73 -8.07 3.43
CA SER A 5 11.52 -9.49 3.76
C SER A 5 12.05 -9.89 5.15
N ARG A 6 12.97 -9.12 5.74
CA ARG A 6 13.43 -9.33 7.12
C ARG A 6 12.33 -9.09 8.17
N SER A 7 11.20 -8.50 7.77
CA SER A 7 10.03 -8.34 8.64
C SER A 7 9.39 -9.67 9.04
N GLY A 8 9.61 -10.73 8.27
CA GLY A 8 8.92 -12.01 8.44
C GLY A 8 7.47 -11.99 7.98
N LEU A 9 6.98 -10.89 7.37
CA LEU A 9 5.64 -10.81 6.81
C LEU A 9 5.65 -11.32 5.37
N ASP A 10 4.73 -12.25 5.03
CA ASP A 10 4.67 -12.88 3.70
C ASP A 10 4.54 -11.85 2.57
N VAL A 11 3.73 -10.80 2.76
CA VAL A 11 3.57 -9.71 1.80
C VAL A 11 4.91 -9.10 1.39
N ALA A 12 5.85 -8.93 2.33
CA ALA A 12 7.13 -8.29 2.08
C ALA A 12 8.06 -9.11 1.17
N SER A 13 7.78 -10.42 1.02
CA SER A 13 8.49 -11.31 0.11
C SER A 13 7.69 -11.59 -1.17
N ALA A 14 6.36 -11.54 -1.11
CA ALA A 14 5.47 -11.91 -2.21
C ALA A 14 5.20 -10.76 -3.19
N TYR A 15 5.09 -9.52 -2.71
CA TYR A 15 4.65 -8.39 -3.54
C TYR A 15 5.45 -8.14 -4.83
N PRO A 16 6.77 -8.41 -4.91
CA PRO A 16 7.51 -8.19 -6.15
C PRO A 16 7.03 -9.07 -7.31
N GLY A 17 6.30 -10.17 -7.03
CA GLY A 17 5.69 -11.03 -8.04
C GLY A 17 4.25 -10.68 -8.38
N TRP A 18 3.68 -9.62 -7.81
CA TRP A 18 2.29 -9.21 -8.05
C TRP A 18 2.17 -8.28 -9.27
N THR A 19 0.92 -8.02 -9.68
CA THR A 19 0.64 -7.07 -10.76
C THR A 19 1.01 -5.67 -10.32
N ASN A 20 2.09 -5.10 -10.88
CA ASN A 20 2.29 -3.65 -10.83
C ASN A 20 1.22 -3.00 -11.72
N VAL A 21 0.31 -2.24 -11.13
CA VAL A 21 -0.75 -1.52 -11.87
C VAL A 21 -0.29 -0.13 -12.33
N ALA A 22 0.92 0.29 -11.96
CA ALA A 22 1.57 1.47 -12.50
C ALA A 22 2.42 1.14 -13.75
N THR A 23 2.46 2.05 -14.72
CA THR A 23 3.34 1.97 -15.89
C THR A 23 4.77 2.45 -15.58
N ALA A 24 4.93 3.32 -14.57
CA ALA A 24 6.20 3.80 -14.04
C ALA A 24 6.04 4.21 -12.56
N PRO A 25 7.14 4.33 -11.78
CA PRO A 25 7.08 4.94 -10.46
C PRO A 25 6.62 6.40 -10.55
N TYR A 26 5.76 6.82 -9.65
CA TYR A 26 5.16 8.17 -9.66
C TYR A 26 5.35 8.89 -8.32
N PRO A 27 5.44 10.23 -8.32
CA PRO A 27 5.59 11.00 -7.09
C PRO A 27 4.33 10.89 -6.23
N SER A 28 4.52 10.78 -4.92
CA SER A 28 3.43 10.71 -3.95
C SER A 28 3.77 11.52 -2.70
N ASP A 29 3.18 12.71 -2.64
CA ASP A 29 3.35 13.63 -1.52
C ASP A 29 2.77 13.05 -0.22
N THR A 30 1.68 12.30 -0.32
CA THR A 30 1.04 11.59 0.80
C THR A 30 1.91 10.49 1.42
N HIS A 31 2.96 10.06 0.71
CA HIS A 31 3.96 9.11 1.22
C HIS A 31 5.31 9.79 1.50
N GLY A 32 5.27 11.09 1.80
CA GLY A 32 6.43 11.91 2.19
C GLY A 32 7.30 12.34 1.01
N GLY A 33 6.67 12.67 -0.12
CA GLY A 33 7.36 13.15 -1.33
C GLY A 33 8.22 12.08 -2.02
N ARG A 34 7.85 10.81 -1.87
CA ARG A 34 8.58 9.66 -2.43
C ARG A 34 8.03 9.32 -3.81
N PHE A 35 8.86 8.68 -4.63
CA PHE A 35 8.35 7.90 -5.74
C PHE A 35 7.85 6.57 -5.21
N VAL A 36 6.71 6.11 -5.73
CA VAL A 36 6.12 4.82 -5.38
C VAL A 36 5.81 4.02 -6.64
N ASN A 37 5.95 2.70 -6.54
CA ASN A 37 5.21 1.79 -7.42
C ASN A 37 3.90 1.39 -6.74
N ASN A 38 3.01 0.73 -7.48
CA ASN A 38 1.75 0.25 -6.90
C ASN A 38 1.47 -1.18 -7.38
N TYR A 39 1.59 -2.14 -6.46
CA TYR A 39 1.37 -3.56 -6.72
C TYR A 39 0.06 -4.02 -6.10
N VAL A 40 -0.64 -4.91 -6.78
CA VAL A 40 -1.89 -5.53 -6.30
C VAL A 40 -1.82 -7.03 -6.52
N ASN A 41 -2.13 -7.80 -5.47
CA ASN A 41 -2.16 -9.25 -5.58
C ASN A 41 -3.23 -9.74 -6.58
N ALA A 42 -3.13 -11.01 -6.99
CA ALA A 42 -4.03 -11.57 -8.00
C ALA A 42 -5.51 -11.52 -7.60
N VAL A 43 -5.81 -11.55 -6.30
CA VAL A 43 -7.18 -11.45 -5.75
C VAL A 43 -7.84 -10.12 -6.11
N GLY A 44 -7.10 -9.00 -5.95
CA GLY A 44 -7.64 -7.66 -6.14
C GLY A 44 -7.35 -7.03 -7.49
N ALA A 45 -6.38 -7.53 -8.26
CA ALA A 45 -5.85 -6.82 -9.43
C ALA A 45 -6.93 -6.42 -10.45
N ALA A 46 -7.79 -7.36 -10.85
CA ALA A 46 -8.85 -7.09 -11.83
C ALA A 46 -9.91 -6.10 -11.31
N ALA A 47 -10.18 -6.10 -9.99
CA ALA A 47 -11.10 -5.14 -9.39
C ALA A 47 -10.46 -3.75 -9.29
N TYR A 48 -9.20 -3.69 -8.85
CA TYR A 48 -8.44 -2.44 -8.69
C TYR A 48 -8.30 -1.68 -10.02
N GLN A 49 -8.12 -2.39 -11.14
CA GLN A 49 -8.01 -1.77 -12.47
C GLN A 49 -9.33 -1.20 -13.00
N LYS A 50 -10.45 -1.36 -12.29
CA LYS A 50 -11.68 -0.60 -12.55
C LYS A 50 -11.63 0.82 -11.95
N TYR A 51 -10.58 1.10 -11.17
CA TYR A 51 -10.32 2.37 -10.53
C TYR A 51 -11.53 2.83 -9.72
N GLU A 52 -11.99 4.06 -9.91
CA GLU A 52 -13.13 4.65 -9.20
C GLU A 52 -14.42 3.81 -9.33
N ASN A 53 -14.51 2.93 -10.34
CA ASN A 53 -15.64 2.01 -10.53
C ASN A 53 -15.44 0.63 -9.84
N ILE A 54 -14.52 0.51 -8.88
CA ILE A 54 -14.24 -0.75 -8.19
C ILE A 54 -15.45 -1.31 -7.42
N GLY A 55 -16.30 -0.42 -6.88
CA GLY A 55 -17.29 -0.80 -5.88
C GLY A 55 -16.61 -1.19 -4.56
N THR A 56 -16.63 -2.47 -4.20
CA THR A 56 -15.94 -2.99 -3.01
C THR A 56 -14.83 -3.95 -3.43
N ALA A 57 -13.62 -3.76 -2.89
CA ALA A 57 -12.51 -4.66 -3.12
C ALA A 57 -12.83 -6.05 -2.54
N PRO A 58 -12.49 -7.15 -3.24
CA PRO A 58 -12.63 -8.49 -2.69
C PRO A 58 -11.83 -8.66 -1.39
N VAL A 59 -12.39 -9.38 -0.42
CA VAL A 59 -11.65 -9.76 0.80
C VAL A 59 -10.38 -10.54 0.41
N GLY A 60 -9.26 -10.21 1.06
CA GLY A 60 -7.93 -10.73 0.71
C GLY A 60 -7.25 -9.95 -0.41
N THR A 61 -7.85 -8.87 -0.93
CA THR A 61 -7.12 -7.91 -1.77
C THR A 61 -5.99 -7.31 -0.96
N VAL A 62 -4.77 -7.36 -1.50
CA VAL A 62 -3.60 -6.70 -0.91
C VAL A 62 -3.00 -5.75 -1.92
N THR A 63 -2.81 -4.51 -1.51
CA THR A 63 -2.02 -3.51 -2.24
C THR A 63 -0.71 -3.27 -1.52
N ALA A 64 0.37 -3.10 -2.28
CA ALA A 64 1.70 -2.83 -1.76
C ALA A 64 2.35 -1.71 -2.58
N LYS A 65 2.85 -0.68 -1.89
CA LYS A 65 3.59 0.43 -2.49
C LYS A 65 5.00 0.42 -1.94
N ASP A 66 5.94 -0.13 -2.70
CA ASP A 66 7.34 0.14 -2.42
C ASP A 66 7.67 1.58 -2.80
N SER A 67 8.64 2.17 -2.12
CA SER A 67 8.95 3.57 -2.28
C SER A 67 10.43 3.84 -2.29
N PHE A 68 10.82 4.95 -2.91
CA PHE A 68 12.19 5.45 -2.88
C PHE A 68 12.21 6.97 -3.01
N LEU A 69 13.30 7.56 -2.54
CA LEU A 69 13.61 8.97 -2.76
C LEU A 69 14.65 9.10 -3.87
N VAL A 70 14.54 10.17 -4.65
CA VAL A 70 15.57 10.63 -5.57
C VAL A 70 16.13 11.94 -5.02
N LYS A 71 17.42 11.97 -4.69
CA LYS A 71 18.09 13.19 -4.21
C LYS A 71 18.42 14.11 -5.38
N PRO A 72 18.61 15.42 -5.16
CA PRO A 72 19.04 16.36 -6.20
C PRO A 72 20.34 15.93 -6.93
N SER A 73 21.19 15.15 -6.28
CA SER A 73 22.40 14.56 -6.86
C SER A 73 22.15 13.35 -7.77
N GLY A 74 20.90 12.96 -8.02
CA GLY A 74 20.52 11.78 -8.79
C GLY A 74 20.62 10.45 -8.02
N LYS A 75 21.13 10.46 -6.78
CA LYS A 75 21.21 9.25 -5.94
C LYS A 75 19.84 8.83 -5.43
N THR A 76 19.57 7.53 -5.43
CA THR A 76 18.34 6.96 -4.89
C THR A 76 18.54 6.36 -3.50
N SER A 77 17.47 6.33 -2.70
CA SER A 77 17.43 5.59 -1.43
C SER A 77 16.07 4.93 -1.23
N VAL A 78 16.09 3.64 -0.88
CA VAL A 78 14.88 2.86 -0.60
C VAL A 78 14.13 3.46 0.59
N GLY A 79 12.82 3.65 0.43
CA GLY A 79 11.90 4.13 1.45
C GLY A 79 11.08 3.00 2.08
N PRO A 80 10.07 3.30 2.91
CA PRO A 80 9.19 2.28 3.47
C PRO A 80 8.37 1.53 2.40
N LEU A 81 7.95 0.31 2.73
CA LEU A 81 6.88 -0.40 2.05
C LEU A 81 5.57 -0.12 2.78
N PHE A 82 4.57 0.38 2.05
CA PHE A 82 3.22 0.63 2.56
C PHE A 82 2.29 -0.46 2.05
N VAL A 83 1.53 -1.08 2.94
CA VAL A 83 0.65 -2.20 2.61
C VAL A 83 -0.76 -1.94 3.12
N MET A 84 -1.76 -2.25 2.30
CA MET A 84 -3.16 -2.30 2.68
C MET A 84 -3.73 -3.66 2.32
N GLU A 85 -4.48 -4.27 3.23
CA GLU A 85 -5.17 -5.55 3.01
C GLU A 85 -6.64 -5.43 3.38
N LYS A 86 -7.52 -5.83 2.46
CA LYS A 86 -8.96 -5.90 2.71
C LYS A 86 -9.27 -7.14 3.54
N MET A 87 -9.63 -6.93 4.79
CA MET A 87 -9.96 -8.01 5.73
C MET A 87 -11.43 -8.42 5.59
N ALA A 88 -11.79 -9.53 6.23
CA ALA A 88 -13.19 -9.94 6.35
C ALA A 88 -14.01 -8.90 7.13
N ALA A 89 -15.32 -8.86 6.86
CA ALA A 89 -16.24 -7.95 7.51
C ALA A 89 -16.17 -8.04 9.05
N GLY A 90 -16.14 -6.89 9.71
CA GLY A 90 -16.07 -6.79 11.17
C GLY A 90 -14.64 -6.83 11.74
N PHE A 91 -13.62 -6.78 10.88
CA PHE A 91 -12.23 -6.62 11.31
C PHE A 91 -12.01 -5.26 11.96
N ASN A 92 -12.46 -4.18 11.32
CA ASN A 92 -12.38 -2.83 11.84
C ASN A 92 -13.34 -1.91 11.07
N GLY A 93 -14.45 -1.54 11.71
CA GLY A 93 -15.45 -0.65 11.09
C GLY A 93 -14.91 0.74 10.76
N ASP A 94 -14.02 1.28 11.59
CA ASP A 94 -13.45 2.61 11.40
C ASP A 94 -12.56 2.69 10.16
N THR A 95 -12.06 1.56 9.68
CA THR A 95 -11.21 1.50 8.48
C THR A 95 -11.89 0.85 7.28
N GLY A 96 -13.20 0.57 7.35
CA GLY A 96 -13.90 -0.21 6.32
C GLY A 96 -13.27 -1.58 6.09
N ASP A 97 -12.80 -2.21 7.17
CA ASP A 97 -12.08 -3.49 7.19
C ASP A 97 -10.73 -3.50 6.48
N TRP A 98 -10.12 -2.34 6.23
CA TRP A 98 -8.75 -2.28 5.72
C TRP A 98 -7.72 -2.37 6.86
N LYS A 99 -6.76 -3.28 6.73
CA LYS A 99 -5.57 -3.39 7.58
C LYS A 99 -4.40 -2.68 6.92
N TYR A 100 -3.81 -1.72 7.63
CA TYR A 100 -2.63 -0.99 7.19
C TYR A 100 -1.36 -1.57 7.82
N THR A 101 -0.27 -1.60 7.08
CA THR A 101 1.05 -2.00 7.58
C THR A 101 2.13 -1.16 6.94
N MET A 102 3.13 -0.75 7.74
CA MET A 102 4.31 -0.04 7.23
C MET A 102 5.59 -0.77 7.65
N ILE A 103 6.45 -1.05 6.67
CA ILE A 103 7.70 -1.80 6.85
C ILE A 103 8.87 -0.95 6.37
N MET A 104 9.87 -0.76 7.23
CA MET A 104 11.08 -0.01 6.87
C MET A 104 11.99 -0.83 5.94
N PRO A 105 12.90 -0.20 5.17
CA PRO A 105 13.84 -0.90 4.28
C PRO A 105 14.64 -2.03 4.92
N ASN A 106 14.93 -1.93 6.22
CA ASN A 106 15.66 -2.93 6.99
C ASN A 106 14.77 -4.10 7.48
N GLY A 107 13.47 -4.08 7.18
CA GLY A 107 12.46 -5.05 7.60
C GLY A 107 11.80 -4.75 8.93
N SER A 108 12.15 -3.66 9.64
CA SER A 108 11.45 -3.33 10.88
C SER A 108 10.00 -2.92 10.58
N VAL A 109 9.03 -3.58 11.21
CA VAL A 109 7.62 -3.22 11.12
C VAL A 109 7.33 -2.03 12.05
N VAL A 110 6.85 -0.93 11.48
CA VAL A 110 6.55 0.29 12.24
C VAL A 110 5.19 0.19 12.93
N GLY A 111 4.21 -0.41 12.25
CA GLY A 111 2.88 -0.60 12.78
C GLY A 111 2.03 -1.51 11.89
N VAL A 112 1.04 -2.13 12.53
CA VAL A 112 -0.02 -2.92 11.89
C VAL A 112 -1.35 -2.51 12.55
N THR A 113 -2.40 -2.25 11.77
CA THR A 113 -3.74 -1.99 12.31
C THR A 113 -4.18 -3.14 13.22
N ASN A 114 -4.74 -2.80 14.39
CA ASN A 114 -5.12 -3.76 15.45
C ASN A 114 -3.96 -4.65 15.97
N GLY A 115 -2.72 -4.29 15.66
CA GLY A 115 -1.52 -5.02 16.08
C GLY A 115 -0.48 -4.12 16.76
N LYS A 116 0.75 -4.63 16.84
CA LYS A 116 1.87 -3.87 17.41
C LYS A 116 2.10 -2.59 16.60
N GLY A 117 2.20 -1.47 17.30
CA GLY A 117 2.44 -0.17 16.67
C GLY A 117 1.24 0.39 15.91
N ALA A 118 0.01 -0.10 16.13
CA ALA A 118 -1.20 0.36 15.45
C ALA A 118 -1.35 1.90 15.41
N LYS A 119 -1.03 2.59 16.51
CA LYS A 119 -1.05 4.07 16.56
C LYS A 119 -0.15 4.74 15.52
N ASN A 120 0.93 4.07 15.08
CA ASN A 120 1.85 4.60 14.08
C ASN A 120 1.32 4.47 12.65
N VAL A 121 0.24 3.71 12.43
CA VAL A 121 -0.43 3.55 11.13
C VAL A 121 -1.89 4.03 11.16
N ALA A 122 -2.32 4.65 12.27
CA ALA A 122 -3.65 5.26 12.38
C ALA A 122 -3.86 6.35 11.32
N PHE A 123 -2.83 7.17 11.08
CA PHE A 123 -2.86 8.22 10.05
C PHE A 123 -3.14 7.68 8.64
N CYS A 124 -2.80 6.41 8.37
CA CYS A 124 -3.10 5.79 7.09
C CYS A 124 -4.62 5.65 6.92
N ALA A 125 -5.30 5.14 7.94
CA ALA A 125 -6.76 5.03 7.95
C ALA A 125 -7.42 6.40 7.89
N ASP A 126 -6.97 7.37 8.69
CA ASP A 126 -7.57 8.71 8.73
C ASP A 126 -7.59 9.37 7.35
N CYS A 127 -6.49 9.26 6.61
CA CYS A 127 -6.41 9.77 5.24
C CYS A 127 -7.29 8.97 4.28
N HIS A 128 -7.20 7.63 4.31
CA HIS A 128 -7.92 6.75 3.40
C HIS A 128 -9.44 6.71 3.63
N ASN A 129 -9.90 7.06 4.82
CA ASN A 129 -11.31 7.28 5.12
C ASN A 129 -11.90 8.49 4.37
N ALA A 130 -11.10 9.38 3.79
CA ALA A 130 -11.64 10.42 2.91
C ALA A 130 -12.14 9.87 1.56
N ALA A 131 -11.87 8.60 1.25
CA ALA A 131 -12.19 7.92 0.00
C ALA A 131 -13.21 6.78 0.21
N GLU A 132 -14.14 6.89 1.16
CA GLU A 132 -15.08 5.81 1.50
C GLU A 132 -15.92 5.31 0.32
N ASP A 133 -16.28 6.22 -0.58
CA ASP A 133 -17.07 5.99 -1.80
C ASP A 133 -16.36 5.10 -2.82
N GLN A 134 -15.04 5.04 -2.76
CA GLN A 134 -14.18 4.17 -3.58
C GLN A 134 -13.46 3.10 -2.74
N ASP A 135 -14.16 2.59 -1.72
CA ASP A 135 -13.67 1.58 -0.77
C ASP A 135 -12.31 1.93 -0.16
N ARG A 136 -12.13 3.23 0.16
CA ARG A 136 -10.94 3.79 0.82
C ARG A 136 -9.67 3.65 0.00
N LEU A 137 -9.78 3.49 -1.31
CA LEU A 137 -8.63 3.39 -2.20
C LEU A 137 -8.39 4.69 -2.93
N PHE A 138 -7.27 5.35 -2.66
CA PHE A 138 -6.73 6.36 -3.58
C PHE A 138 -5.99 5.66 -4.72
N PHE A 139 -6.59 5.70 -5.90
CA PHE A 139 -5.98 5.21 -7.13
C PHE A 139 -4.80 6.07 -7.56
N LEU A 140 -3.84 5.45 -8.25
CA LEU A 140 -2.71 6.14 -8.84
C LEU A 140 -3.16 7.17 -9.90
N PRO A 141 -2.35 8.22 -10.19
CA PRO A 141 -2.69 9.21 -11.20
C PRO A 141 -2.92 8.58 -12.58
N GLU A 142 -3.84 9.14 -13.35
CA GLU A 142 -4.34 8.56 -14.61
C GLU A 142 -3.23 8.29 -15.63
N GLU A 143 -2.24 9.18 -15.71
CA GLU A 143 -1.11 9.07 -16.63
C GLU A 143 -0.18 7.88 -16.34
N PHE A 144 -0.27 7.29 -15.13
CA PHE A 144 0.50 6.12 -14.73
C PHE A 144 -0.34 4.82 -14.69
N ARG A 145 -1.63 4.89 -15.01
CA ARG A 145 -2.53 3.72 -15.01
C ARG A 145 -2.22 2.77 -16.18
N LYS A 146 -2.46 1.47 -15.96
CA LYS A 146 -2.43 0.42 -17.00
C LYS A 146 -3.81 0.19 -17.61
#